data_AF-A0A9D6DMB7-F1
#
_entry.id   AF-A0A9D6DMB7-F1
#
_cell.length_a   1.000
_cell.length_b   1.000
_cell.length_c   1.000
_cell.angle_alpha   90.00
_cell.angle_beta   90.00
_cell.angle_gamma   90.00
#
_symmetry.space_group_name_H-M   'P 1'
#
loop_
_entity.id
_entity.type
_entity.pdbx_description
1 polymer ?
#
loop_
_entity_poly.entity_id
_entity_poly.type
_entity_poly.pdbx_seq_one_letter_code
_entity_poly.pdbx_strand_id
1 'polypeptide(L)'
;MKIFIFIFINILIIAAAELTGKLFFNSGAIHAIALIFVIVAALPLVRNYYLADPIFKKFLNASIFAFLLFSVSHAAEYFLFLVNKDYVDFIFAIAINFYLASILLIVLGSEIFLRAYSGYHRSRMPIIVIGAFIALIVSFSFFLIMDPKAISLEPESIFPYIYMVIVIIAGFLFWKRISKLKTSLNPSFAGFFRFFGIMIIFVMASALFYIFYELIEKAAKIPEYQTIYFSHFFFYIGLSIMFFAFEELLKIGGVVKDVRELLNKKNNNNNINR
;
A
#
# COMPACT_ATOMS: atom_id res chain seq x y z
N MET A 1 -1.84 -16.74 -15.77
CA MET A 1 -2.33 -15.88 -16.86
C MET A 1 -2.48 -14.41 -16.43
N LYS A 2 -3.24 -14.08 -15.37
CA LYS A 2 -3.47 -12.67 -14.96
C LYS A 2 -2.21 -11.88 -14.55
N ILE A 3 -1.21 -12.49 -13.90
CA ILE A 3 0.05 -11.80 -13.49
C ILE A 3 0.90 -11.30 -14.64
N PHE A 4 0.93 -12.07 -15.73
CA PHE A 4 1.64 -11.65 -16.93
C PHE A 4 0.98 -10.43 -17.57
N ILE A 5 -0.34 -10.26 -17.45
CA ILE A 5 -1.04 -9.08 -17.97
C ILE A 5 -0.62 -7.83 -17.19
N PHE A 6 -0.59 -7.88 -15.86
CA PHE A 6 -0.16 -6.72 -15.06
C PHE A 6 1.32 -6.41 -15.23
N ILE A 7 2.18 -7.42 -15.30
CA ILE A 7 3.61 -7.23 -15.59
C ILE A 7 3.78 -6.62 -17.00
N PHE A 8 3.04 -7.12 -17.99
CA PHE A 8 3.08 -6.60 -19.35
C PHE A 8 2.57 -5.16 -19.44
N ILE A 9 1.46 -4.84 -18.76
CA ILE A 9 0.96 -3.46 -18.66
C ILE A 9 2.02 -2.55 -18.01
N ASN A 10 2.67 -2.98 -16.93
CA ASN A 10 3.75 -2.22 -16.32
C ASN A 10 4.90 -1.97 -17.32
N ILE A 11 5.34 -3.00 -18.04
CA ILE A 11 6.39 -2.88 -19.06
C ILE A 11 5.97 -1.91 -20.16
N LEU A 12 4.72 -1.97 -20.63
CA LEU A 12 4.21 -1.05 -21.64
C LEU A 12 4.17 0.39 -21.14
N ILE A 13 3.78 0.62 -19.87
CA ILE A 13 3.78 1.96 -19.27
C ILE A 13 5.22 2.48 -19.17
N ILE A 14 6.17 1.65 -18.72
CA ILE A 14 7.59 2.00 -18.67
C ILE A 14 8.10 2.37 -20.07
N ALA A 15 7.84 1.50 -21.06
CA ALA A 15 8.26 1.74 -22.44
C ALA A 15 7.63 3.02 -23.01
N ALA A 16 6.34 3.27 -22.75
CA ALA A 16 5.65 4.48 -23.19
C ALA A 16 6.23 5.74 -22.51
N ALA A 17 6.52 5.68 -21.21
CA ALA A 17 7.13 6.79 -20.49
C ALA A 17 8.54 7.11 -20.99
N GLU A 18 9.37 6.08 -21.24
CA GLU A 18 10.71 6.24 -21.81
C GLU A 18 10.66 6.83 -23.24
N LEU A 19 9.77 6.33 -24.10
CA LEU A 19 9.64 6.78 -25.49
C LEU A 19 9.08 8.21 -25.60
N THR A 20 8.28 8.66 -24.63
CA THR A 20 7.65 9.98 -24.63
C THR A 20 8.39 11.01 -23.77
N GLY A 21 9.46 10.60 -23.08
CA GLY A 21 10.30 11.45 -22.25
C GLY A 21 9.50 12.14 -21.13
N LYS A 22 9.49 13.48 -21.12
CA LYS A 22 8.85 14.28 -20.06
C LYS A 22 7.33 14.43 -20.19
N LEU A 23 6.71 13.87 -21.23
CA LEU A 23 5.28 14.08 -21.47
C LEU A 23 4.38 13.50 -20.36
N PHE A 24 4.69 12.29 -19.86
CA PHE A 24 3.93 11.67 -18.77
C PHE A 24 4.06 12.45 -17.46
N PHE A 25 5.26 12.95 -17.18
CA PHE A 25 5.56 13.84 -16.06
C PHE A 25 4.79 15.16 -16.16
N ASN A 26 4.90 15.87 -17.29
CA ASN A 26 4.26 17.18 -17.49
C ASN A 26 2.73 17.12 -17.51
N SER A 27 2.16 16.06 -18.09
CA SER A 27 0.71 15.86 -18.12
C SER A 27 0.13 15.33 -16.81
N GLY A 28 0.98 14.79 -15.92
CA GLY A 28 0.57 14.07 -14.72
C GLY A 28 -0.08 12.71 -14.99
N ALA A 29 0.04 12.16 -16.20
CA ALA A 29 -0.48 10.85 -16.54
C ALA A 29 0.04 9.74 -15.61
N ILE A 30 1.28 9.88 -15.10
CA ILE A 30 1.89 8.97 -14.12
C ILE A 30 1.05 8.85 -12.82
N HIS A 31 0.42 9.93 -12.38
CA HIS A 31 -0.44 9.93 -11.18
C HIS A 31 -1.80 9.28 -11.45
N ALA A 32 -2.40 9.57 -12.61
CA ALA A 32 -3.66 8.97 -13.01
C ALA A 32 -3.54 7.45 -13.14
N ILE A 33 -2.43 6.95 -13.71
CA ILE A 33 -2.12 5.52 -13.77
C ILE A 33 -2.01 4.94 -12.37
N ALA A 34 -1.33 5.62 -11.43
CA ALA A 34 -1.22 5.16 -10.05
C ALA A 34 -2.60 4.94 -9.41
N LEU A 35 -3.52 5.91 -9.57
CA LEU A 35 -4.90 5.81 -9.09
C LEU A 35 -5.63 4.61 -9.69
N ILE A 36 -5.48 4.36 -11.00
CA ILE A 36 -6.07 3.20 -11.66
C ILE A 36 -5.54 1.90 -11.03
N PHE A 37 -4.24 1.78 -10.81
CA PHE A 37 -3.65 0.61 -10.15
C PHE A 37 -4.19 0.41 -8.74
N VAL A 38 -4.38 1.49 -7.96
CA VAL A 38 -4.95 1.39 -6.61
C VAL A 38 -6.40 0.88 -6.67
N ILE A 39 -7.22 1.44 -7.55
CA ILE A 39 -8.62 1.02 -7.74
C ILE A 39 -8.68 -0.45 -8.15
N VAL A 40 -7.88 -0.86 -9.13
CA VAL A 40 -7.83 -2.24 -9.61
C VAL A 40 -7.36 -3.19 -8.51
N ALA A 41 -6.34 -2.82 -7.73
CA ALA A 41 -5.87 -3.60 -6.60
C ALA A 41 -6.93 -3.74 -5.50
N ALA A 42 -7.74 -2.70 -5.24
CA ALA A 42 -8.80 -2.74 -4.23
C ALA A 42 -10.08 -3.45 -4.70
N LEU A 43 -10.33 -3.56 -6.01
CA LEU A 43 -11.56 -4.12 -6.58
C LEU A 43 -11.92 -5.53 -6.06
N PRO A 44 -10.98 -6.49 -5.93
CA PRO A 44 -11.26 -7.81 -5.37
C PRO A 44 -11.79 -7.76 -3.92
N LEU A 45 -11.38 -6.76 -3.12
CA LEU A 45 -11.84 -6.62 -1.74
C LEU A 45 -13.30 -6.20 -1.64
N VAL A 46 -13.74 -5.30 -2.52
CA VAL A 46 -15.11 -4.75 -2.51
C VAL A 46 -16.12 -5.76 -3.05
N ARG A 47 -15.71 -6.60 -4.00
CA ARG A 47 -16.60 -7.53 -4.71
C ARG A 47 -17.09 -8.73 -3.89
N ASN A 48 -16.45 -9.11 -2.77
CA ASN A 48 -16.69 -10.42 -2.16
C ASN A 48 -16.92 -10.43 -0.64
N TYR A 49 -17.57 -11.52 -0.21
CA TYR A 49 -18.21 -11.77 1.09
C TYR A 49 -17.28 -11.74 2.33
N TYR A 50 -15.99 -11.43 2.17
CA TYR A 50 -15.04 -11.36 3.29
C TYR A 50 -15.29 -10.22 4.26
N LEU A 51 -16.02 -9.18 3.82
CA LEU A 51 -16.54 -8.15 4.70
C LEU A 51 -17.62 -8.68 5.68
N ALA A 52 -18.10 -9.92 5.48
CA ALA A 52 -19.05 -10.58 6.38
C ALA A 52 -18.37 -11.39 7.49
N ASP A 53 -17.07 -11.70 7.41
CA ASP A 53 -16.32 -12.24 8.56
C ASP A 53 -16.02 -11.10 9.54
N PRO A 54 -16.66 -11.03 10.71
CA PRO A 54 -16.55 -9.88 11.61
C PRO A 54 -15.13 -9.68 12.16
N ILE A 55 -14.32 -10.74 12.19
CA ILE A 55 -12.96 -10.71 12.73
C ILE A 55 -12.02 -10.22 11.63
N PHE A 56 -12.06 -10.82 10.44
CA PHE A 56 -11.19 -10.45 9.31
C PHE A 56 -11.54 -9.08 8.70
N LYS A 57 -12.81 -8.66 8.79
CA LYS A 57 -13.30 -7.35 8.30
C LYS A 57 -12.48 -6.17 8.80
N LYS A 58 -12.01 -6.19 10.05
CA LYS A 58 -11.25 -5.06 10.62
C LYS A 58 -9.92 -4.84 9.90
N PHE A 59 -9.22 -5.92 9.57
CA PHE A 59 -7.98 -5.88 8.80
C PHE A 59 -8.23 -5.46 7.35
N LEU A 60 -9.30 -5.96 6.73
CA LEU A 60 -9.67 -5.58 5.36
C LEU A 60 -10.06 -4.10 5.26
N ASN A 61 -10.85 -3.58 6.21
CA ASN A 61 -11.20 -2.17 6.26
C ASN A 61 -9.96 -1.29 6.39
N ALA A 62 -9.02 -1.66 7.27
CA ALA A 62 -7.75 -0.95 7.38
C ALA A 62 -6.96 -0.97 6.07
N SER A 63 -6.94 -2.09 5.35
CA SER A 63 -6.33 -2.17 4.02
C SER A 63 -7.03 -1.25 3.01
N ILE A 64 -8.36 -1.19 3.01
CA ILE A 64 -9.13 -0.27 2.14
C ILE A 64 -8.79 1.19 2.44
N PHE A 65 -8.78 1.58 3.72
CA PHE A 65 -8.38 2.94 4.09
C PHE A 65 -6.93 3.26 3.73
N ALA A 66 -6.03 2.27 3.79
CA ALA A 66 -4.65 2.44 3.32
C ALA A 66 -4.59 2.69 1.81
N PHE A 67 -5.41 1.99 1.01
CA PHE A 67 -5.53 2.27 -0.43
C PHE A 67 -6.13 3.65 -0.72
N LEU A 68 -7.10 4.09 0.08
CA LEU A 68 -7.60 5.47 -0.02
C LEU A 68 -6.47 6.47 0.25
N LEU A 69 -5.65 6.26 1.27
CA LEU A 69 -4.50 7.13 1.55
C LEU A 69 -3.44 7.10 0.44
N PHE A 70 -3.14 5.92 -0.13
CA PHE A 70 -2.29 5.85 -1.33
C PHE A 70 -2.88 6.64 -2.50
N SER A 71 -4.20 6.59 -2.69
CA SER A 71 -4.86 7.36 -3.74
C SER A 71 -4.76 8.86 -3.47
N VAL A 72 -5.01 9.28 -2.22
CA VAL A 72 -4.86 10.67 -1.78
C VAL A 72 -3.42 11.15 -1.97
N SER A 73 -2.42 10.30 -1.73
CA SER A 73 -1.01 10.62 -1.97
C SER A 73 -0.76 11.07 -3.40
N HIS A 74 -1.14 10.26 -4.39
CA HIS A 74 -0.91 10.59 -5.80
C HIS A 74 -1.77 11.75 -6.30
N ALA A 75 -3.01 11.86 -5.79
CA ALA A 75 -3.85 13.01 -6.09
C ALA A 75 -3.23 14.30 -5.54
N ALA A 76 -2.78 14.28 -4.28
CA ALA A 76 -2.12 15.43 -3.64
C ALA A 76 -0.82 15.78 -4.36
N GLU A 77 0.01 14.80 -4.70
CA GLU A 77 1.24 14.99 -5.46
C GLU A 77 0.96 15.69 -6.80
N TYR A 78 -0.02 15.20 -7.56
CA TYR A 78 -0.43 15.82 -8.82
C TYR A 78 -0.96 17.25 -8.66
N PHE A 79 -1.88 17.48 -7.72
CA PHE A 79 -2.47 18.81 -7.52
C PHE A 79 -1.42 19.81 -7.00
N LEU A 80 -0.53 19.39 -6.11
CA LEU A 80 0.55 20.23 -5.62
C LEU A 80 1.56 20.54 -6.72
N PHE A 81 1.89 19.57 -7.58
CA PHE A 81 2.71 19.82 -8.77
C PHE A 81 2.05 20.84 -9.70
N LEU A 82 0.75 20.72 -9.99
CA LEU A 82 0.03 21.69 -10.82
C LEU A 82 0.05 23.11 -10.25
N VAL A 83 -0.07 23.24 -8.92
CA VAL A 83 -0.07 24.54 -8.23
C VAL A 83 1.33 25.16 -8.20
N ASN A 84 2.35 24.37 -7.90
CA ASN A 84 3.74 24.86 -7.77
C ASN A 84 4.47 24.94 -9.12
N LYS A 85 3.95 24.28 -10.15
CA LYS A 85 4.54 24.11 -11.50
C LYS A 85 5.92 23.45 -11.49
N ASP A 86 6.27 22.82 -10.37
CA ASP A 86 7.52 22.12 -10.17
C ASP A 86 7.35 21.08 -9.06
N TYR A 87 8.22 20.08 -9.05
CA TYR A 87 8.35 19.19 -7.90
C TYR A 87 9.35 19.80 -6.93
N VAL A 88 8.99 19.76 -5.65
CA VAL A 88 9.79 20.34 -4.57
C VAL A 88 9.70 19.43 -3.36
N ASP A 89 10.71 19.50 -2.49
CA ASP A 89 10.89 18.65 -1.31
C ASP A 89 9.60 18.30 -0.55
N PHE A 90 8.78 19.31 -0.24
CA PHE A 90 7.59 19.09 0.57
C PHE A 90 6.52 18.23 -0.14
N ILE A 91 6.46 18.27 -1.48
CA ILE A 91 5.54 17.44 -2.26
C ILE A 91 5.93 15.96 -2.12
N PHE A 92 7.22 15.65 -2.26
CA PHE A 92 7.74 14.31 -2.03
C PHE A 92 7.56 13.85 -0.59
N ALA A 93 7.85 14.72 0.38
CA ALA A 93 7.66 14.43 1.80
C ALA A 93 6.20 14.11 2.14
N ILE A 94 5.23 14.83 1.57
CA ILE A 94 3.80 14.54 1.71
C ILE A 94 3.46 13.16 1.12
N ALA A 95 3.99 12.82 -0.06
CA ALA A 95 3.76 11.50 -0.65
C ALA A 95 4.33 10.37 0.23
N ILE A 96 5.58 10.53 0.71
CA ILE A 96 6.23 9.58 1.63
C ILE A 96 5.43 9.45 2.93
N ASN A 97 4.94 10.56 3.48
CA ASN A 97 4.10 10.56 4.68
C ASN A 97 2.81 9.76 4.47
N PHE A 98 2.11 9.93 3.34
CA PHE A 98 0.91 9.16 3.06
C PHE A 98 1.22 7.68 2.82
N TYR A 99 2.37 7.34 2.22
CA TYR A 99 2.81 5.94 2.12
C TYR A 99 3.06 5.33 3.50
N LEU A 100 3.78 6.03 4.37
CA LEU A 100 4.02 5.61 5.75
C LEU A 100 2.72 5.43 6.52
N ALA A 101 1.81 6.39 6.45
CA ALA A 101 0.50 6.32 7.08
C ALA A 101 -0.28 5.10 6.57
N SER A 102 -0.28 4.84 5.26
CA SER A 102 -0.93 3.68 4.64
C SER A 102 -0.37 2.35 5.16
N ILE A 103 0.97 2.21 5.18
CA ILE A 103 1.65 1.02 5.70
C ILE A 103 1.28 0.80 7.17
N LEU A 104 1.37 1.84 7.99
CA LEU A 104 1.07 1.78 9.43
C LEU A 104 -0.41 1.49 9.70
N LEU A 105 -1.32 1.95 8.85
CA LEU A 105 -2.75 1.64 8.96
C LEU A 105 -2.99 0.14 8.77
N ILE A 106 -2.28 -0.49 7.84
CA ILE A 106 -2.34 -1.93 7.64
C ILE A 106 -1.74 -2.68 8.85
N VAL A 107 -0.64 -2.19 9.41
CA VAL A 107 -0.06 -2.72 10.66
C VAL A 107 -1.07 -2.62 11.80
N LEU A 108 -1.74 -1.47 11.95
CA LEU A 108 -2.79 -1.25 12.94
C LEU A 108 -3.94 -2.24 12.77
N GLY A 109 -4.43 -2.41 11.55
CA GLY A 109 -5.46 -3.39 11.20
C GLY A 109 -5.05 -4.82 11.54
N SER A 110 -3.78 -5.18 11.28
CA SER A 110 -3.24 -6.50 11.61
C SER A 110 -3.20 -6.74 13.13
N GLU A 111 -2.88 -5.72 13.93
CA GLU A 111 -2.83 -5.85 15.38
C GLU A 111 -4.23 -5.98 15.98
N ILE A 112 -5.18 -5.19 15.47
CA ILE A 112 -6.59 -5.27 15.86
C ILE A 112 -7.14 -6.67 15.54
N PHE A 113 -6.83 -7.19 14.35
CA PHE A 113 -7.22 -8.54 13.94
C PHE A 113 -6.59 -9.61 14.83
N LEU A 114 -5.27 -9.60 15.01
CA LEU A 114 -4.57 -10.62 15.82
C LEU A 114 -5.11 -10.68 17.24
N ARG A 115 -5.45 -9.53 17.81
CA ARG A 115 -6.04 -9.44 19.15
C ARG A 115 -7.45 -10.04 19.20
N ALA A 116 -8.27 -9.80 18.19
CA ALA A 116 -9.60 -10.40 18.10
C ALA A 116 -9.52 -11.92 17.87
N TYR A 117 -8.61 -12.37 17.01
CA TYR A 117 -8.46 -13.77 16.62
C TYR A 117 -7.83 -14.65 17.72
N SER A 118 -6.77 -14.16 18.38
CA SER A 118 -6.03 -14.98 19.35
C SER A 118 -6.68 -15.03 20.75
N GLY A 119 -7.75 -14.26 21.00
CA GLY A 119 -8.37 -14.15 22.33
C GLY A 119 -7.46 -13.54 23.41
N TYR A 120 -6.22 -13.15 23.06
CA TYR A 120 -5.26 -12.62 24.01
C TYR A 120 -5.57 -11.16 24.35
N HIS A 121 -5.68 -10.86 25.65
CA HIS A 121 -5.68 -9.51 26.21
C HIS A 121 -4.29 -8.85 26.12
N ARG A 122 -3.71 -8.76 24.92
CA ARG A 122 -2.52 -7.94 24.69
C ARG A 122 -2.81 -6.48 25.03
N SER A 123 -1.78 -5.81 25.54
CA SER A 123 -1.79 -4.37 25.81
C SER A 123 -2.35 -3.59 24.62
N ARG A 124 -3.18 -2.58 24.90
CA ARG A 124 -3.69 -1.65 23.86
C ARG A 124 -2.62 -0.67 23.39
N MET A 125 -1.47 -0.60 24.07
CA MET A 125 -0.42 0.37 23.81
C MET A 125 0.08 0.37 22.35
N PRO A 126 0.34 -0.77 21.67
CA PRO A 126 0.77 -0.74 20.28
C PRO A 126 -0.26 -0.10 19.34
N ILE A 127 -1.56 -0.30 19.58
CA ILE A 127 -2.64 0.30 18.78
C ILE A 127 -2.64 1.82 18.95
N ILE A 128 -2.52 2.28 20.20
CA ILE A 128 -2.51 3.71 20.53
C ILE A 128 -1.26 4.39 19.94
N VAL A 129 -0.09 3.79 20.12
CA VAL A 129 1.19 4.33 19.62
C VAL A 129 1.19 4.41 18.09
N ILE A 130 0.78 3.33 17.40
CA ILE A 130 0.69 3.34 15.93
C ILE A 130 -0.35 4.38 15.48
N GLY A 131 -1.52 4.44 16.11
CA GLY A 131 -2.56 5.42 15.79
C GLY A 131 -2.10 6.87 15.98
N ALA A 132 -1.40 7.16 17.08
CA ALA A 132 -0.81 8.47 17.35
C ALA A 132 0.25 8.84 16.30
N PHE A 133 1.08 7.88 15.89
CA PHE A 133 2.09 8.12 14.87
C PHE A 133 1.47 8.36 13.48
N ILE A 134 0.41 7.64 13.11
CA ILE A 134 -0.37 7.93 11.89
C ILE A 134 -0.96 9.34 11.94
N ALA A 135 -1.59 9.71 13.06
CA ALA A 135 -2.16 11.05 13.24
C ALA A 135 -1.08 12.14 13.14
N LEU A 136 0.09 11.91 13.74
CA LEU A 136 1.24 12.82 13.66
C LEU A 136 1.71 12.99 12.22
N ILE A 137 1.92 11.91 11.48
CA ILE A 137 2.39 11.93 10.08
C ILE A 137 1.38 12.67 9.18
N VAL A 138 0.09 12.37 9.33
CA VAL A 138 -0.98 13.04 8.56
C VAL A 138 -1.04 14.52 8.90
N SER A 139 -0.98 14.87 10.20
CA SER A 139 -0.97 16.27 10.65
C SER A 139 0.26 17.03 10.15
N PHE A 140 1.43 16.39 10.18
CA PHE A 140 2.67 16.96 9.65
C PHE A 140 2.57 17.20 8.14
N SER A 141 1.91 16.31 7.39
CA SER A 141 1.65 16.51 5.96
C SER A 141 0.81 17.76 5.69
N PHE A 142 -0.22 18.01 6.49
CA PHE A 142 -1.00 19.25 6.39
C PHE A 142 -0.19 20.49 6.79
N PHE A 143 0.67 20.37 7.80
CA PHE A 143 1.58 21.44 8.20
C PHE A 143 2.56 21.81 7.07
N LEU A 144 3.11 20.83 6.35
CA LEU A 144 4.02 21.07 5.21
C LEU A 144 3.35 21.84 4.05
N ILE A 145 2.03 21.78 3.92
CA ILE A 145 1.29 22.60 2.95
C ILE A 145 1.31 24.08 3.37
N MET A 146 1.30 24.36 4.68
CA MET A 146 1.32 25.72 5.23
C MET A 146 2.74 26.29 5.34
N ASP A 147 3.72 25.43 5.66
CA ASP A 147 5.14 25.79 5.73
C ASP A 147 6.00 24.81 4.92
N PRO A 148 6.08 24.98 3.59
CA PRO A 148 6.88 24.14 2.70
C PRO A 148 8.37 24.07 3.05
N LYS A 149 8.91 25.10 3.71
CA LYS A 149 10.33 25.21 4.03
C LYS A 149 10.73 24.45 5.30
N ALA A 150 9.75 23.92 6.03
CA ALA A 150 9.99 23.15 7.24
C ALA A 150 10.67 21.80 6.98
N ILE A 151 10.75 21.36 5.72
CA ILE A 151 11.41 20.15 5.30
C ILE A 151 12.38 20.45 4.15
N SER A 152 13.53 19.79 4.17
CA SER A 152 14.46 19.77 3.05
C SER A 152 14.93 18.34 2.83
N LEU A 153 14.85 17.84 1.59
CA LEU A 153 15.33 16.50 1.22
C LEU A 153 16.71 16.53 0.54
N GLU A 154 17.38 17.68 0.60
CA GLU A 154 18.77 17.81 0.16
C GLU A 154 19.68 16.81 0.93
N PRO A 155 20.73 16.25 0.30
CA PRO A 155 21.63 15.30 0.95
C PRO A 155 22.31 15.83 2.22
N GLU A 156 22.48 17.14 2.32
CA GLU A 156 23.08 17.82 3.48
C GLU A 156 22.13 17.90 4.68
N SER A 157 20.82 17.75 4.44
CA SER A 157 19.77 17.76 5.46
C SER A 157 19.70 16.43 6.21
N ILE A 158 19.27 16.48 7.48
CA ILE A 158 19.04 15.27 8.28
C ILE A 158 17.74 14.53 7.89
N PHE A 159 16.80 15.23 7.25
CA PHE A 159 15.45 14.70 7.01
C PHE A 159 15.39 13.48 6.08
N PRO A 160 16.14 13.40 4.95
CA PRO A 160 16.17 12.18 4.13
C PRO A 160 16.54 10.93 4.93
N TYR A 161 17.53 11.05 5.81
CA TYR A 161 18.00 9.94 6.63
C TYR A 161 16.99 9.55 7.70
N ILE A 162 16.32 10.53 8.32
CA ILE A 162 15.21 10.28 9.25
C ILE A 162 14.08 9.55 8.51
N TYR A 163 13.69 10.02 7.32
CA TYR A 163 12.66 9.38 6.52
C TYR A 163 13.05 7.95 6.11
N MET A 164 14.28 7.72 5.67
CA MET A 164 14.80 6.39 5.35
C MET A 164 14.66 5.44 6.55
N VAL A 165 15.12 5.87 7.73
CA VAL A 165 15.02 5.06 8.95
C VAL A 165 13.56 4.76 9.30
N ILE A 166 12.68 5.75 9.23
CA ILE A 166 11.25 5.57 9.52
C ILE A 166 10.60 4.60 8.51
N VAL A 167 10.90 4.71 7.22
CA VAL A 167 10.42 3.79 6.17
C VAL A 167 10.90 2.36 6.42
N ILE A 168 12.17 2.17 6.75
CA ILE A 168 12.74 0.86 7.07
C ILE A 168 12.05 0.26 8.31
N ILE A 169 11.87 1.05 9.38
CA ILE A 169 11.19 0.61 10.60
C ILE A 169 9.74 0.23 10.30
N ALA A 170 9.00 1.07 9.58
CA ALA A 170 7.60 0.80 9.21
C ALA A 170 7.48 -0.48 8.36
N GLY A 171 8.37 -0.65 7.38
CA GLY A 171 8.46 -1.85 6.56
C GLY A 171 8.78 -3.11 7.37
N PHE A 172 9.74 -3.04 8.28
CA PHE A 172 10.08 -4.15 9.18
C PHE A 172 8.92 -4.50 10.12
N LEU A 173 8.25 -3.50 10.70
CA LEU A 173 7.07 -3.69 11.54
C LEU A 173 5.96 -4.40 10.74
N PHE A 174 5.70 -3.95 9.52
CA PHE A 174 4.77 -4.60 8.61
C PHE A 174 5.15 -6.06 8.34
N TRP A 175 6.39 -6.32 7.92
CA TRP A 175 6.87 -7.66 7.62
C TRP A 175 6.72 -8.60 8.81
N LYS A 176 7.09 -8.14 10.01
CA LYS A 176 6.94 -8.89 11.26
C LYS A 176 5.47 -9.23 11.54
N ARG A 177 4.55 -8.30 11.32
CA ARG A 177 3.11 -8.54 11.55
C ARG A 177 2.50 -9.49 10.53
N ILE A 178 2.82 -9.31 9.25
CA ILE A 178 2.35 -10.20 8.18
C ILE A 178 2.91 -11.61 8.33
N SER A 179 4.19 -11.74 8.71
CA SER A 179 4.80 -13.04 9.00
C SER A 179 4.09 -13.75 10.16
N LYS A 180 3.75 -13.00 11.22
CA LYS A 180 2.98 -13.55 12.34
C LYS A 180 1.56 -13.96 11.92
N LEU A 181 0.89 -13.18 11.08
CA LEU A 181 -0.42 -13.54 10.54
C LEU A 181 -0.37 -14.82 9.71
N LYS A 182 0.63 -14.92 8.83
CA LYS A 182 0.88 -16.11 8.01
C LYS A 182 1.02 -17.38 8.85
N THR A 183 1.71 -17.32 9.98
CA THR A 183 1.91 -18.50 10.86
C THR A 183 0.74 -18.76 11.80
N SER A 184 -0.03 -17.74 12.17
CA SER A 184 -1.16 -17.86 13.12
C SER A 184 -2.47 -18.29 12.45
N LEU A 185 -2.58 -18.13 11.13
CA LEU A 185 -3.78 -18.42 10.37
C LEU A 185 -3.67 -19.72 9.57
N ASN A 186 -4.81 -20.24 9.15
CA ASN A 186 -4.89 -21.46 8.34
C ASN A 186 -3.94 -21.36 7.12
N PRO A 187 -3.17 -22.42 6.80
CA PRO A 187 -2.29 -22.48 5.63
C PRO A 187 -2.92 -21.97 4.31
N SER A 188 -4.23 -22.08 4.15
CA SER A 188 -4.96 -21.51 3.01
C SER A 188 -4.70 -20.00 2.81
N PHE A 189 -4.43 -19.23 3.86
CA PHE A 189 -4.13 -17.79 3.78
C PHE A 189 -2.65 -17.47 3.53
N ALA A 190 -1.77 -18.48 3.51
CA ALA A 190 -0.33 -18.24 3.41
C ALA A 190 0.08 -17.56 2.09
N GLY A 191 -0.62 -17.85 1.00
CA GLY A 191 -0.43 -17.21 -0.31
C GLY A 191 -0.73 -15.71 -0.26
N PHE A 192 -1.89 -15.35 0.30
CA PHE A 192 -2.28 -13.95 0.52
C PHE A 192 -1.18 -13.18 1.27
N PHE A 193 -0.80 -13.65 2.46
CA PHE A 193 0.20 -12.94 3.28
C PHE A 193 1.60 -12.92 2.66
N ARG A 194 1.97 -13.93 1.86
CA ARG A 194 3.25 -13.93 1.12
C ARG A 194 3.30 -12.78 0.12
N PHE A 195 2.29 -12.66 -0.75
CA PHE A 195 2.26 -11.58 -1.75
C PHE A 195 2.12 -10.22 -1.09
N PHE A 196 1.27 -10.14 -0.07
CA PHE A 196 1.08 -8.92 0.71
C PHE A 196 2.40 -8.46 1.39
N GLY A 197 3.20 -9.41 1.87
CA GLY A 197 4.55 -9.16 2.37
C GLY A 197 5.53 -8.70 1.30
N ILE A 198 5.48 -9.24 0.08
CA ILE A 198 6.38 -8.84 -1.01
C ILE A 198 6.05 -7.41 -1.49
N MET A 199 4.76 -7.05 -1.57
CA MET A 199 4.33 -5.71 -1.99
C MET A 199 5.05 -4.59 -1.22
N ILE A 200 5.28 -4.77 0.09
CA ILE A 200 5.88 -3.71 0.91
C ILE A 200 7.29 -3.35 0.46
N ILE A 201 8.06 -4.31 -0.08
CA ILE A 201 9.42 -4.08 -0.55
C ILE A 201 9.40 -3.07 -1.70
N PHE A 202 8.43 -3.20 -2.59
CA PHE A 202 8.26 -2.32 -3.73
C PHE A 202 7.73 -0.93 -3.32
N VAL A 203 6.81 -0.85 -2.37
CA VAL A 203 6.35 0.45 -1.83
C VAL A 203 7.47 1.16 -1.06
N MET A 204 8.29 0.42 -0.30
CA MET A 204 9.47 0.98 0.35
C MET A 204 10.49 1.49 -0.67
N ALA A 205 10.77 0.72 -1.72
CA ALA A 205 11.65 1.16 -2.79
C ALA A 205 11.14 2.46 -3.43
N SER A 206 9.84 2.53 -3.75
CA SER A 206 9.21 3.76 -4.24
C SER A 206 9.43 4.95 -3.29
N ALA A 207 9.17 4.78 -1.99
CA ALA A 207 9.42 5.83 -1.00
C ALA A 207 10.91 6.24 -0.95
N LEU A 208 11.84 5.30 -1.05
CA LEU A 208 13.28 5.58 -1.05
C LEU A 208 13.73 6.36 -2.29
N PHE A 209 13.15 6.10 -3.46
CA PHE A 209 13.40 6.91 -4.66
C PHE A 209 12.98 8.37 -4.46
N TYR A 210 11.83 8.62 -3.80
CA TYR A 210 11.44 9.98 -3.42
C TYR A 210 12.34 10.60 -2.36
N ILE A 211 12.73 9.83 -1.33
CA ILE A 211 13.59 10.35 -0.25
C ILE A 211 14.93 10.82 -0.78
N PHE A 212 15.52 10.07 -1.71
CA PHE A 212 16.86 10.32 -2.23
C PHE A 212 16.85 10.94 -3.62
N TYR A 213 15.77 11.65 -4.01
CA TYR A 213 15.64 12.11 -5.38
C TYR A 213 16.76 13.05 -5.81
N GLU A 214 17.12 14.01 -4.94
CA GLU A 214 18.24 14.91 -5.18
C GLU A 214 19.59 14.20 -5.17
N LEU A 215 19.77 13.23 -4.27
CA LEU A 215 21.01 12.47 -4.21
C LEU A 215 21.22 11.68 -5.50
N ILE A 216 20.14 11.07 -6.03
CA ILE A 216 20.14 10.35 -7.30
C ILE A 216 20.45 11.31 -8.45
N GLU A 217 19.82 12.48 -8.47
CA GLU A 217 20.10 13.49 -9.49
C GLU A 217 21.55 13.98 -9.46
N LYS A 218 22.04 14.39 -8.29
CA LYS A 218 23.41 14.94 -8.12
C LYS A 218 24.49 13.88 -8.35
N ALA A 219 24.34 12.68 -7.77
CA ALA A 219 25.39 11.66 -7.79
C ALA A 219 25.38 10.80 -9.06
N ALA A 220 24.19 10.41 -9.54
CA ALA A 220 24.05 9.53 -10.70
C ALA A 220 23.77 10.29 -12.01
N LYS A 221 23.57 11.63 -11.96
CA LYS A 221 23.19 12.47 -13.10
C LYS A 221 21.90 11.99 -13.78
N ILE A 222 21.01 11.40 -13.00
CA ILE A 222 19.70 10.92 -13.44
C ILE A 222 18.71 12.09 -13.29
N PRO A 223 18.08 12.58 -14.37
CA PRO A 223 17.11 13.67 -14.27
C PRO A 223 15.97 13.35 -13.31
N GLU A 224 15.49 14.36 -12.58
CA GLU A 224 14.42 14.23 -11.58
C GLU A 224 13.18 13.46 -12.08
N TYR A 225 12.71 13.74 -13.30
CA TYR A 225 11.54 13.07 -13.87
C TYR A 225 11.72 11.54 -13.98
N GLN A 226 12.95 11.06 -14.19
CA GLN A 226 13.25 9.62 -14.22
C GLN A 226 13.17 9.03 -12.81
N THR A 227 13.62 9.76 -11.79
CA THR A 227 13.47 9.33 -10.39
C THR A 227 11.99 9.19 -10.01
N ILE A 228 11.15 10.13 -10.44
CA ILE A 228 9.71 10.07 -10.23
C ILE A 228 9.10 8.87 -10.95
N TYR A 229 9.51 8.60 -12.19
CA TYR A 229 9.09 7.41 -12.92
C TYR A 229 9.51 6.13 -12.20
N PHE A 230 10.76 6.01 -11.75
CA PHE A 230 11.20 4.85 -10.98
C PHE A 230 10.34 4.65 -9.74
N SER A 231 10.11 5.71 -8.96
CA SER A 231 9.24 5.63 -7.77
C SER A 231 7.86 5.07 -8.14
N HIS A 232 7.21 5.63 -9.15
CA HIS A 232 5.90 5.18 -9.60
C HIS A 232 5.90 3.73 -10.13
N PHE A 233 6.92 3.32 -10.89
CA PHE A 233 7.00 1.96 -11.40
C PHE A 233 7.18 0.93 -10.28
N PHE A 234 8.02 1.21 -9.28
CA PHE A 234 8.10 0.38 -8.09
C PHE A 234 6.75 0.32 -7.39
N PHE A 235 6.06 1.45 -7.23
CA PHE A 235 4.73 1.48 -6.65
C PHE A 235 3.70 0.63 -7.43
N TYR A 236 3.67 0.73 -8.76
CA TYR A 236 2.78 -0.07 -9.61
C TYR A 236 3.05 -1.57 -9.53
N ILE A 237 4.33 -1.97 -9.45
CA ILE A 237 4.71 -3.37 -9.23
C ILE A 237 4.17 -3.83 -7.87
N GLY A 238 4.33 -3.01 -6.83
CA GLY A 238 3.76 -3.28 -5.50
C GLY A 238 2.26 -3.52 -5.55
N LEU A 239 1.50 -2.63 -6.20
CA LEU A 239 0.05 -2.76 -6.36
C LEU A 239 -0.36 -3.94 -7.25
N SER A 240 0.43 -4.28 -8.25
CA SER A 240 0.22 -5.48 -9.05
C SER A 240 0.32 -6.74 -8.18
N ILE A 241 1.34 -6.82 -7.33
CA ILE A 241 1.52 -7.92 -6.37
C ILE A 241 0.37 -7.95 -5.37
N MET A 242 -0.10 -6.79 -4.93
CA MET A 242 -1.25 -6.66 -4.04
C MET A 242 -2.54 -7.22 -4.66
N PHE A 243 -2.81 -6.92 -5.93
CA PHE A 243 -3.93 -7.49 -6.64
C PHE A 243 -3.91 -9.03 -6.59
N PHE A 244 -2.74 -9.65 -6.77
CA PHE A 244 -2.61 -11.11 -6.62
C PHE A 244 -2.84 -11.59 -5.20
N ALA A 245 -2.39 -10.84 -4.20
CA ALA A 245 -2.69 -11.17 -2.82
C ALA A 245 -4.21 -11.28 -2.64
N PHE A 246 -4.99 -10.29 -3.06
CA PHE A 246 -6.44 -10.35 -2.89
C PHE A 246 -7.13 -11.39 -3.78
N GLU A 247 -6.63 -11.70 -4.97
CA GLU A 247 -7.13 -12.83 -5.75
C GLU A 247 -6.89 -14.18 -5.04
N GLU A 248 -5.75 -14.37 -4.36
CA GLU A 248 -5.54 -15.55 -3.51
C GLU A 248 -6.56 -15.61 -2.37
N LEU A 249 -6.88 -14.46 -1.79
CA LEU A 249 -7.96 -14.38 -0.82
C LEU A 249 -9.28 -14.81 -1.46
N LEU A 250 -9.63 -14.39 -2.67
CA LEU A 250 -10.89 -14.79 -3.32
C LEU A 250 -11.08 -16.31 -3.45
N LYS A 251 -10.00 -17.05 -3.75
CA LYS A 251 -10.06 -18.52 -3.90
C LYS A 251 -10.50 -19.22 -2.62
N ILE A 252 -10.07 -18.73 -1.46
CA ILE A 252 -10.42 -19.32 -0.16
C ILE A 252 -11.92 -19.16 0.12
N GLY A 253 -12.56 -18.12 -0.43
CA GLY A 253 -13.89 -17.67 -0.04
C GLY A 253 -14.96 -18.40 -0.83
N GLY A 254 -14.64 -18.69 -2.09
CA GLY A 254 -15.37 -19.66 -2.90
C GLY A 254 -15.42 -21.02 -2.22
N VAL A 255 -14.27 -21.55 -1.79
CA VAL A 255 -14.20 -22.87 -1.13
C VAL A 255 -15.04 -22.93 0.15
N VAL A 256 -14.98 -21.91 1.01
CA VAL A 256 -15.78 -21.86 2.25
C VAL A 256 -17.29 -21.75 1.96
N LYS A 257 -17.66 -21.00 0.92
CA LYS A 257 -19.06 -20.88 0.48
C LYS A 257 -19.57 -22.21 -0.08
N ASP A 258 -18.80 -22.86 -0.94
CA ASP A 258 -19.16 -24.15 -1.55
C ASP A 258 -19.33 -25.23 -0.49
N VAL A 259 -18.43 -25.29 0.50
CA VAL A 259 -18.55 -26.21 1.64
C VAL A 259 -19.80 -25.91 2.48
N ARG A 260 -20.11 -24.64 2.75
CA ARG A 260 -21.31 -24.26 3.52
C ARG A 260 -22.60 -24.60 2.76
N GLU A 261 -22.63 -24.40 1.45
CA GLU A 261 -23.77 -24.76 0.59
C GLU A 261 -23.97 -26.28 0.53
N LEU A 262 -22.88 -27.07 0.43
CA LEU A 262 -22.94 -28.53 0.50
C LEU A 262 -23.45 -29.04 1.85
N LEU A 263 -23.01 -28.44 2.96
CA LEU A 263 -23.49 -28.78 4.31
C LEU A 263 -24.97 -28.44 4.51
N ASN A 264 -25.41 -27.27 4.03
CA ASN A 264 -26.82 -26.88 4.08
C ASN A 264 -27.71 -27.80 3.21
N LYS A 265 -27.22 -28.22 2.04
CA LYS A 265 -27.94 -29.16 1.16
C LYS A 265 -28.05 -30.56 1.80
N LYS A 266 -27.00 -31.02 2.49
CA LYS A 266 -27.02 -32.28 3.24
C LYS A 266 -27.99 -32.25 4.43
N ASN A 267 -28.03 -31.15 5.17
CA ASN A 267 -28.97 -30.98 6.29
C ASN A 267 -30.43 -30.90 5.82
N ASN A 268 -30.71 -30.24 4.69
CA ASN A 268 -32.05 -30.21 4.11
C ASN A 268 -32.50 -31.60 3.61
N ASN A 269 -31.61 -32.38 2.99
CA ASN A 269 -31.95 -33.74 2.56
C ASN A 269 -32.22 -34.69 3.75
N ASN A 270 -31.52 -34.51 4.88
CA ASN A 270 -31.76 -35.31 6.09
C ASN A 270 -33.09 -34.96 6.79
N ASN A 271 -33.63 -33.75 6.59
CA ASN A 271 -34.93 -33.35 7.11
C ASN A 271 -36.11 -33.79 6.24
N ILE A 272 -35.88 -34.14 4.97
CA ILE A 272 -36.93 -34.67 4.07
C ILE A 272 -37.13 -36.18 4.26
N ASN A 273 -36.11 -36.88 4.78
CA ASN A 273 -36.13 -38.33 5.03
C ASN A 273 -36.51 -38.72 6.47
N ARG A 274 -37.10 -37.80 7.25
CA ARG A 274 -37.70 -38.04 8.57
C ARG A 274 -39.20 -37.78 8.49
#